data_AF-A0A1Y4EQH1-F1
#
_entry.id   AF-A0A1Y4EQH1-F1
#
_cell.length_a   1.000
_cell.length_b   1.000
_cell.length_c   1.000
_cell.angle_alpha   90.00
_cell.angle_beta   90.00
_cell.angle_gamma   90.00
#
_symmetry.space_group_name_H-M   'P 1'
#
loop_
_entity.id
_entity.type
_entity.pdbx_description
1 polymer ?
#
loop_
_entity_poly.entity_id
_entity_poly.type
_entity_poly.pdbx_seq_one_letter_code
_entity_poly.pdbx_strand_id
1 'polypeptide(L)'
;YDNLQAAIDKLEMRADMSILQNTVNEANGLDLNLYIDDEAMAAFKTVLAEAEELLLNADAAQADVDAKAVELSNAMAALRKIPNKDELNKLIAEMEQKDLDGYTDRSVAAFKAALSVAKTVAADANADEQAVAKAYTNLEVAANNLVKAEKPGTGNSGKGSTSANIGNAYGAAGVVSAAQGVTNQQAYVVSDTTVNFTLKRGSAYCFKMTVVNGNNMVPGFTVGNGDVLKTQFVAKIGNDYYYRVYATGTPGQSTGVYTTLPGNAPVKHCAVTIA
;
A
#
# COMPACT_ATOMS: atom_id res chain seq x y z
N TYR A 1 32.72 -33.16 -38.70
CA TYR A 1 31.33 -33.63 -38.84
C TYR A 1 30.57 -33.46 -37.53
N ASP A 2 31.16 -33.77 -36.37
CA ASP A 2 30.50 -33.63 -35.06
C ASP A 2 29.99 -32.22 -34.70
N ASN A 3 30.75 -31.16 -34.98
CA ASN A 3 30.28 -29.78 -34.71
C ASN A 3 29.11 -29.34 -35.60
N LEU A 4 29.01 -29.89 -36.81
CA LEU A 4 27.91 -29.57 -37.73
C LEU A 4 26.65 -30.34 -37.33
N GLN A 5 26.81 -31.61 -36.92
CA GLN A 5 25.70 -32.42 -36.41
C GLN A 5 25.16 -31.86 -35.10
N ALA A 6 26.03 -31.49 -34.15
CA ALA A 6 25.60 -30.85 -32.90
C ALA A 6 24.93 -29.49 -33.13
N ALA A 7 25.38 -28.71 -34.12
CA ALA A 7 24.73 -27.46 -34.49
C ALA A 7 23.36 -27.67 -35.14
N ILE A 8 23.19 -28.74 -35.93
CA ILE A 8 21.92 -29.11 -36.56
C ILE A 8 20.93 -29.65 -35.50
N ASP A 9 21.36 -30.56 -34.63
CA ASP A 9 20.54 -31.12 -33.56
C ASP A 9 20.14 -30.03 -32.55
N LYS A 10 21.04 -29.08 -32.25
CA LYS A 10 20.74 -27.90 -31.43
C LYS A 10 19.81 -26.90 -32.13
N LEU A 11 19.82 -26.85 -33.46
CA LEU A 11 18.86 -26.06 -34.24
C LEU A 11 17.45 -26.69 -34.20
N GLU A 12 17.37 -28.02 -34.26
CA GLU A 12 16.10 -28.78 -34.16
C GLU A 12 15.49 -28.73 -32.75
N MET A 13 16.28 -28.52 -31.69
CA MET A 13 15.80 -28.43 -30.30
C MET A 13 15.53 -27.00 -29.79
N ARG A 14 15.62 -25.97 -30.64
CA ARG A 14 15.29 -24.60 -30.19
C ARG A 14 13.83 -24.49 -29.79
N ALA A 15 13.55 -23.71 -28.75
CA ALA A 15 12.19 -23.43 -28.34
C ALA A 15 11.41 -22.68 -29.44
N ASP A 16 10.14 -23.02 -29.60
CA ASP A 16 9.17 -22.30 -30.40
C ASP A 16 8.74 -21.02 -29.67
N MET A 17 9.15 -19.88 -30.22
CA MET A 17 8.87 -18.54 -29.70
C MET A 17 7.52 -17.97 -30.16
N SER A 18 6.80 -18.67 -31.04
CA SER A 18 5.65 -18.10 -31.76
C SER A 18 4.53 -17.66 -30.80
N ILE A 19 4.26 -18.44 -29.75
CA ILE A 19 3.23 -18.11 -28.76
C ILE A 19 3.63 -16.84 -27.98
N LEU A 20 4.85 -16.82 -27.43
CA LEU A 20 5.35 -15.68 -26.69
C LEU A 20 5.42 -14.41 -27.55
N GLN A 21 5.86 -14.53 -28.81
CA GLN A 21 5.93 -13.41 -29.75
C GLN A 21 4.54 -12.85 -30.05
N ASN A 22 3.53 -13.70 -30.23
CA ASN A 22 2.15 -13.26 -30.43
C ASN A 22 1.62 -12.53 -29.19
N THR A 23 1.84 -13.07 -27.98
CA THR A 23 1.43 -12.41 -26.74
C THR A 23 2.12 -11.05 -26.56
N VAL A 24 3.42 -10.94 -26.87
CA VAL A 24 4.15 -9.66 -26.85
C VAL A 24 3.58 -8.68 -27.87
N ASN A 25 3.23 -9.14 -29.07
CA ASN A 25 2.61 -8.27 -30.09
C ASN A 25 1.23 -7.75 -29.63
N GLU A 26 0.41 -8.61 -29.01
CA GLU A 26 -0.87 -8.21 -28.44
C GLU A 26 -0.68 -7.20 -27.30
N ALA A 27 0.26 -7.47 -26.39
CA ALA A 27 0.62 -6.59 -25.28
C ALA A 27 1.07 -5.20 -25.77
N ASN A 28 1.96 -5.15 -26.76
CA ASN A 28 2.44 -3.91 -27.37
C ASN A 28 1.36 -3.18 -28.19
N GLY A 29 0.31 -3.88 -28.62
CA GLY A 29 -0.84 -3.29 -29.29
C GLY A 29 -1.85 -2.62 -28.35
N LEU A 30 -1.71 -2.77 -27.02
CA LEU A 30 -2.60 -2.16 -26.06
C LEU A 30 -2.36 -0.65 -25.95
N ASP A 31 -3.43 0.14 -26.03
CA ASP A 31 -3.38 1.55 -25.63
C ASP A 31 -3.40 1.66 -24.10
N LEU A 32 -2.21 1.78 -23.51
CA LEU A 32 -2.03 1.81 -22.06
C LEU A 32 -2.70 3.03 -21.39
N ASN A 33 -3.04 4.08 -22.14
CA ASN A 33 -3.75 5.23 -21.59
C ASN A 33 -5.19 4.91 -21.20
N LEU A 34 -5.77 3.83 -21.73
CA LEU A 34 -7.12 3.37 -21.38
C LEU A 34 -7.17 2.58 -20.07
N TYR A 35 -6.02 2.36 -19.43
CA TYR A 35 -5.87 1.54 -18.24
C TYR A 35 -5.33 2.35 -17.06
N ILE A 36 -5.66 1.88 -15.85
CA ILE A 36 -5.25 2.51 -14.60
C ILE A 36 -3.74 2.31 -14.42
N ASP A 37 -2.99 3.38 -14.14
CA ASP A 37 -1.56 3.31 -13.83
C ASP A 37 -1.34 2.95 -12.35
N ASP A 38 -1.57 1.68 -12.03
CA ASP A 38 -1.45 1.06 -10.69
C ASP A 38 -0.38 -0.04 -10.65
N GLU A 39 -0.34 -0.83 -9.56
CA GLU A 39 0.62 -1.93 -9.42
C GLU A 39 0.46 -3.01 -10.49
N ALA A 40 -0.76 -3.25 -11.01
CA ALA A 40 -0.99 -4.23 -12.06
C ALA A 40 -0.39 -3.77 -13.39
N MET A 41 -0.51 -2.48 -13.71
CA MET A 41 0.15 -1.87 -14.86
C MET A 41 1.67 -1.94 -14.76
N ALA A 42 2.23 -1.68 -13.57
CA ALA A 42 3.66 -1.81 -13.33
C ALA A 42 4.15 -3.26 -13.54
N ALA A 43 3.43 -4.24 -12.98
CA ALA A 43 3.74 -5.65 -13.16
C ALA A 43 3.67 -6.08 -14.63
N PHE A 44 2.64 -5.64 -15.37
CA PHE A 44 2.53 -5.88 -16.81
C PHE A 44 3.72 -5.35 -17.59
N LYS A 45 4.14 -4.09 -17.35
CA LYS A 45 5.32 -3.50 -18.02
C LYS A 45 6.60 -4.29 -17.73
N THR A 46 6.78 -4.76 -16.50
CA THR A 46 7.93 -5.60 -16.13
C THR A 46 7.91 -6.94 -16.86
N VAL A 47 6.78 -7.66 -16.84
CA VAL A 47 6.68 -8.97 -17.48
C VAL A 47 6.82 -8.85 -19.00
N LEU A 48 6.30 -7.78 -19.61
CA LEU A 48 6.47 -7.50 -21.03
C LEU A 48 7.94 -7.32 -21.40
N ALA A 49 8.70 -6.53 -20.62
CA ALA A 49 10.12 -6.35 -20.86
C ALA A 49 10.90 -7.67 -20.73
N GLU A 50 10.60 -8.48 -19.72
CA GLU A 50 11.22 -9.81 -19.54
C GLU A 50 10.86 -10.77 -20.68
N ALA A 51 9.63 -10.69 -21.20
CA ALA A 51 9.20 -11.48 -22.35
C ALA A 51 9.94 -11.08 -23.63
N GLU A 52 10.15 -9.78 -23.86
CA GLU A 52 10.93 -9.27 -24.98
C GLU A 52 12.41 -9.68 -24.89
N GLU A 53 12.99 -9.66 -23.69
CA GLU A 53 14.35 -10.16 -23.46
C GLU A 53 14.47 -11.67 -23.73
N LEU A 54 13.47 -12.45 -23.30
CA LEU A 54 13.45 -13.89 -23.51
C LEU A 54 13.34 -14.27 -25.00
N LEU A 55 12.60 -13.50 -25.80
CA LEU A 55 12.51 -13.69 -27.25
C LEU A 55 13.86 -13.53 -27.98
N LEU A 56 14.80 -12.79 -27.40
CA LEU A 56 16.15 -12.61 -27.93
C LEU A 56 17.10 -13.74 -27.51
N ASN A 57 16.71 -14.58 -26.55
CA ASN A 57 17.54 -15.66 -26.04
C ASN A 57 17.40 -16.93 -26.89
N ALA A 58 18.34 -17.14 -27.81
CA ALA A 58 18.36 -18.30 -28.71
C ALA A 58 18.59 -19.66 -28.01
N ASP A 59 18.98 -19.66 -26.73
CA ASP A 59 19.20 -20.86 -25.91
C ASP A 59 18.10 -21.04 -24.83
N ALA A 60 17.01 -20.28 -24.88
CA ALA A 60 15.90 -20.41 -23.93
C ALA A 60 15.23 -21.79 -24.02
N ALA A 61 14.85 -22.34 -22.87
CA ALA A 61 14.11 -23.60 -22.81
C ALA A 61 12.63 -23.37 -23.13
N GLN A 62 11.99 -24.34 -23.80
CA GLN A 62 10.57 -24.25 -24.15
C GLN A 62 9.68 -23.97 -22.92
N ALA A 63 9.99 -24.61 -21.79
CA ALA A 63 9.24 -24.41 -20.54
C ALA A 63 9.30 -22.97 -20.04
N ASP A 64 10.43 -22.27 -20.21
CA ASP A 64 10.58 -20.87 -19.82
C ASP A 64 9.77 -19.94 -20.74
N VAL A 65 9.79 -20.24 -22.05
CA VAL A 65 9.01 -19.52 -23.08
C VAL A 65 7.51 -19.66 -22.82
N ASP A 66 7.03 -20.88 -22.59
CA ASP A 66 5.62 -21.16 -22.29
C ASP A 66 5.19 -20.49 -20.98
N ALA A 67 6.02 -20.60 -19.93
CA ALA A 67 5.76 -19.96 -18.65
C ALA A 67 5.66 -18.44 -18.78
N LYS A 68 6.58 -17.82 -19.52
CA LYS A 68 6.59 -16.36 -19.72
C LYS A 68 5.39 -15.90 -20.55
N ALA A 69 4.94 -16.68 -21.53
CA ALA A 69 3.73 -16.37 -22.30
C ALA A 69 2.48 -16.37 -21.41
N VAL A 70 2.37 -17.36 -20.51
CA VAL A 70 1.28 -17.43 -19.51
C VAL A 70 1.36 -16.26 -18.52
N GLU A 71 2.56 -15.93 -18.04
CA GLU A 71 2.76 -14.82 -17.11
C GLU A 71 2.34 -13.48 -17.74
N LEU A 72 2.75 -13.22 -18.98
CA LEU A 72 2.38 -12.01 -19.72
C LEU A 72 0.87 -11.95 -19.97
N SER A 73 0.26 -13.07 -20.35
CA SER A 73 -1.20 -13.16 -20.55
C SER A 73 -1.97 -12.85 -19.25
N ASN A 74 -1.50 -13.37 -18.11
CA ASN A 74 -2.10 -13.09 -16.80
C ASN A 74 -1.92 -11.63 -16.39
N ALA A 75 -0.75 -11.04 -16.66
CA ALA A 75 -0.50 -9.63 -16.37
C ALA A 75 -1.39 -8.71 -17.23
N MET A 76 -1.59 -9.04 -18.51
CA MET A 76 -2.57 -8.36 -19.38
C MET A 76 -4.00 -8.47 -18.82
N ALA A 77 -4.40 -9.64 -18.34
CA ALA A 77 -5.73 -9.87 -17.78
C ALA A 77 -5.95 -9.13 -16.44
N ALA A 78 -4.88 -8.81 -15.72
CA ALA A 78 -4.93 -8.03 -14.48
C ALA A 78 -5.09 -6.53 -14.72
N LEU A 79 -4.87 -6.03 -15.95
CA LEU A 79 -5.03 -4.63 -16.28
C LEU A 79 -6.50 -4.19 -16.13
N ARG A 80 -6.70 -3.08 -15.40
CA ARG A 80 -8.01 -2.48 -15.20
C ARG A 80 -8.17 -1.27 -16.10
N LYS A 81 -9.30 -1.16 -16.78
CA LYS A 81 -9.63 0.04 -17.57
C LYS A 81 -9.94 1.22 -16.66
N ILE A 82 -9.65 2.43 -17.13
CA ILE A 82 -10.01 3.65 -16.43
C ILE A 82 -11.54 3.76 -16.34
N PRO A 83 -12.10 3.87 -15.12
CA PRO A 83 -13.50 4.20 -14.95
C PRO A 83 -13.74 5.65 -15.39
N ASN A 84 -14.84 5.87 -16.11
CA ASN A 84 -15.21 7.21 -16.53
C ASN A 84 -15.78 8.02 -15.34
N LYS A 85 -16.01 9.31 -15.58
CA LYS A 85 -16.50 10.23 -14.57
C LYS A 85 -17.91 9.91 -14.06
N ASP A 86 -18.74 9.30 -14.90
CA ASP A 86 -20.08 8.86 -14.51
C ASP A 86 -20.03 7.68 -13.53
N GLU A 87 -19.13 6.72 -13.76
CA GLU A 87 -18.86 5.62 -12.83
C GLU A 87 -18.26 6.12 -11.51
N LEU A 88 -17.39 7.13 -11.54
CA LEU A 88 -16.90 7.79 -10.32
C LEU A 88 -18.06 8.44 -9.54
N ASN A 89 -18.93 9.18 -10.21
CA ASN A 89 -20.10 9.79 -9.57
C ASN A 89 -21.06 8.75 -8.97
N LYS A 90 -21.27 7.64 -9.67
CA LYS A 90 -22.08 6.52 -9.17
C LYS A 90 -21.47 5.88 -7.92
N LEU A 91 -20.15 5.64 -7.93
CA LEU A 91 -19.43 5.13 -6.77
C LEU A 91 -19.54 6.09 -5.57
N ILE A 92 -19.37 7.40 -5.80
CA ILE A 92 -19.53 8.41 -4.75
C ILE A 92 -20.93 8.34 -4.15
N ALA A 93 -21.98 8.32 -4.99
CA ALA A 93 -23.36 8.27 -4.54
C ALA A 93 -23.66 7.00 -3.72
N GLU A 94 -23.13 5.85 -4.13
CA GLU A 94 -23.25 4.60 -3.37
C GLU A 94 -22.53 4.70 -2.01
N MET A 95 -21.30 5.22 -2.02
CA MET A 95 -20.46 5.31 -0.83
C MET A 95 -20.97 6.35 0.19
N GLU A 96 -21.69 7.38 -0.25
CA GLU A 96 -22.37 8.34 0.63
C GLU A 96 -23.52 7.73 1.43
N GLN A 97 -24.19 6.72 0.88
CA GLN A 97 -25.30 6.03 1.53
C GLN A 97 -24.83 4.90 2.44
N LYS A 98 -23.52 4.60 2.46
CA LYS A 98 -22.97 3.50 3.25
C LYS A 98 -23.12 3.80 4.74
N ASP A 99 -23.76 2.88 5.45
CA ASP A 99 -23.80 2.92 6.90
C ASP A 99 -22.40 2.64 7.45
N LEU A 100 -21.89 3.60 8.22
CA LEU A 100 -20.57 3.56 8.83
C LEU A 100 -20.64 3.20 10.31
N ASP A 101 -21.85 3.00 10.84
CA ASP A 101 -22.04 2.56 12.22
C ASP A 101 -21.46 1.16 12.42
N GLY A 102 -20.67 1.01 13.48
CA GLY A 102 -19.98 -0.24 13.78
C GLY A 102 -18.65 -0.45 13.05
N TYR A 103 -18.14 0.56 12.34
CA TYR A 103 -16.76 0.61 11.88
C TYR A 103 -15.89 1.45 12.83
N THR A 104 -14.57 1.22 12.81
CA THR A 104 -13.64 2.00 13.63
C THR A 104 -13.55 3.44 13.11
N ASP A 105 -13.45 4.40 14.03
CA ASP A 105 -13.31 5.83 13.69
C ASP A 105 -12.15 6.06 12.71
N ARG A 106 -11.06 5.31 12.86
CA ARG A 106 -9.87 5.42 12.01
C ARG A 106 -10.14 4.99 10.57
N SER A 107 -10.77 3.84 10.35
CA SER A 107 -11.09 3.39 9.00
C SER A 107 -12.18 4.24 8.35
N VAL A 108 -13.13 4.72 9.16
CA VAL A 108 -14.18 5.66 8.72
C VAL A 108 -13.58 7.00 8.29
N ALA A 109 -12.59 7.52 9.02
CA ALA A 109 -11.91 8.75 8.65
C ALA A 109 -11.15 8.62 7.32
N ALA A 110 -10.44 7.50 7.12
CA ALA A 110 -9.75 7.22 5.86
C ALA A 110 -10.73 7.11 4.67
N PHE A 111 -11.86 6.43 4.86
CA PHE A 111 -12.94 6.34 3.88
C PHE A 111 -13.53 7.71 3.54
N LYS A 112 -13.84 8.54 4.54
CA LYS A 112 -14.36 9.90 4.32
C LYS A 112 -13.37 10.80 3.59
N ALA A 113 -12.07 10.67 3.87
CA ALA A 113 -11.03 11.39 3.16
C ALA A 113 -10.98 10.99 1.68
N ALA A 114 -11.01 9.69 1.37
CA ALA A 114 -11.05 9.19 0.00
C ALA A 114 -12.32 9.65 -0.74
N LEU A 115 -13.48 9.62 -0.07
CA LEU A 115 -14.75 10.11 -0.61
C LEU A 115 -14.70 11.61 -0.92
N SER A 116 -14.04 12.40 -0.07
CA SER A 116 -13.86 13.84 -0.32
C SER A 116 -12.96 14.09 -1.54
N VAL A 117 -11.85 13.37 -1.68
CA VAL A 117 -10.96 13.48 -2.85
C VAL A 117 -11.72 13.09 -4.13
N ALA A 118 -12.48 12.00 -4.08
CA ALA A 118 -13.30 11.55 -5.20
C ALA A 118 -14.30 12.62 -5.64
N LYS A 119 -14.98 13.28 -4.69
CA LYS A 119 -15.88 14.41 -4.99
C LYS A 119 -15.17 15.61 -5.61
N THR A 120 -13.98 15.94 -5.13
CA THR A 120 -13.18 17.05 -5.69
C THR A 120 -12.82 16.77 -7.15
N VAL A 121 -12.32 15.57 -7.46
CA VAL A 121 -11.98 15.17 -8.83
C VAL A 121 -13.24 15.07 -9.71
N ALA A 122 -14.34 14.56 -9.17
CA ALA A 122 -15.62 14.52 -9.87
C ALA A 122 -16.18 15.93 -10.16
N ALA A 123 -15.91 16.93 -9.34
CA ALA A 123 -16.33 18.31 -9.58
C ALA A 123 -15.38 19.06 -10.54
N ASP A 124 -14.12 18.63 -10.67
CA ASP A 124 -13.13 19.30 -11.50
C ASP A 124 -13.34 19.00 -13.00
N ALA A 125 -13.73 20.01 -13.77
CA ALA A 125 -13.95 19.91 -15.20
C ALA A 125 -12.66 19.64 -16.01
N ASN A 126 -11.49 19.90 -15.43
CA ASN A 126 -10.18 19.71 -16.07
C ASN A 126 -9.44 18.47 -15.58
N ALA A 127 -10.05 17.66 -14.70
CA ALA A 127 -9.43 16.42 -14.24
C ALA A 127 -9.15 15.49 -15.42
N ASP A 128 -7.90 15.05 -15.54
CA ASP A 128 -7.51 14.05 -16.53
C ASP A 128 -8.04 12.65 -16.15
N GLU A 129 -8.02 11.74 -17.13
CA GLU A 129 -8.54 10.38 -16.98
C GLU A 129 -7.83 9.59 -15.87
N GLN A 130 -6.54 9.82 -15.66
CA GLN A 130 -5.77 9.16 -14.60
C GLN A 130 -6.11 9.71 -13.21
N ALA A 131 -6.42 11.01 -13.09
CA ALA A 131 -6.92 11.60 -11.86
C ALA A 131 -8.27 11.00 -11.47
N VAL A 132 -9.18 10.82 -12.45
CA VAL A 132 -10.47 10.14 -12.26
C VAL A 132 -10.26 8.67 -11.85
N ALA A 133 -9.35 7.96 -12.52
CA ALA A 133 -9.00 6.58 -12.18
C ALA A 133 -8.48 6.44 -10.74
N LYS A 134 -7.53 7.29 -10.34
CA LYS A 134 -6.95 7.28 -8.99
C LYS A 134 -7.97 7.64 -7.92
N ALA A 135 -8.85 8.60 -8.19
CA ALA A 135 -9.95 8.93 -7.29
C ALA A 135 -10.89 7.73 -7.07
N TYR A 136 -11.23 7.03 -8.16
CA TYR A 136 -12.08 5.84 -8.10
C TYR A 136 -11.42 4.72 -7.29
N THR A 137 -10.18 4.33 -7.63
CA THR A 137 -9.49 3.23 -6.94
C THR A 137 -9.22 3.55 -5.49
N ASN A 138 -8.85 4.79 -5.16
CA ASN A 138 -8.65 5.20 -3.77
C ASN A 138 -9.94 5.08 -2.94
N LEU A 139 -11.09 5.46 -3.52
CA LEU A 139 -12.38 5.32 -2.85
C LEU A 139 -12.77 3.85 -2.68
N GLU A 140 -12.59 3.02 -3.71
CA GLU A 140 -12.83 1.57 -3.67
C GLU A 140 -11.97 0.88 -2.59
N VAL A 141 -10.66 1.14 -2.59
CA VAL A 141 -9.72 0.58 -1.61
C VAL A 141 -10.06 1.04 -0.20
N ALA A 142 -10.39 2.32 0.00
CA ALA A 142 -10.78 2.83 1.32
C ALA A 142 -12.10 2.20 1.81
N ALA A 143 -13.05 1.94 0.90
CA ALA A 143 -14.29 1.24 1.22
C ALA A 143 -14.06 -0.21 1.64
N ASN A 144 -13.13 -0.90 0.95
CA ASN A 144 -12.75 -2.29 1.25
C ASN A 144 -11.93 -2.42 2.54
N ASN A 145 -11.17 -1.37 2.89
CA ASN A 145 -10.34 -1.31 4.10
C ASN A 145 -11.11 -0.81 5.34
N LEU A 146 -12.43 -0.69 5.27
CA LEU A 146 -13.25 -0.38 6.45
C LEU A 146 -13.16 -1.51 7.49
N VAL A 147 -12.68 -1.19 8.69
CA VAL A 147 -12.46 -2.15 9.78
C VAL A 147 -13.63 -2.08 10.75
N LYS A 148 -14.25 -3.22 11.05
CA LYS A 148 -15.33 -3.27 12.05
C LYS A 148 -14.79 -2.93 13.44
N ALA A 149 -15.51 -2.08 14.16
CA ALA A 149 -15.24 -1.84 15.56
C ALA A 149 -15.56 -3.10 16.36
N GLU A 150 -14.62 -3.52 17.21
CA GLU A 150 -14.91 -4.60 18.15
C GLU A 150 -15.93 -4.10 19.18
N LYS A 151 -17.00 -4.87 19.41
CA LYS A 151 -17.88 -4.61 20.56
C LYS A 151 -17.04 -4.80 21.83
N PRO A 152 -17.01 -3.83 22.76
CA PRO A 152 -16.37 -4.06 24.04
C PRO A 152 -17.13 -5.20 24.74
N GLY A 153 -16.45 -6.32 24.95
CA GLY A 153 -16.91 -7.32 25.91
C GLY A 153 -17.10 -6.63 27.24
N THR A 154 -18.28 -6.78 27.83
CA THR A 154 -18.62 -6.29 29.16
C THR A 154 -17.61 -6.81 30.18
N GLY A 155 -16.68 -5.95 30.60
CA GLY A 155 -15.70 -6.22 31.65
C GLY A 155 -15.69 -5.06 32.64
N ASN A 156 -16.26 -5.32 33.81
CA ASN A 156 -16.41 -4.41 34.95
C ASN A 156 -15.07 -4.07 35.65
N SER A 157 -15.05 -2.92 36.35
CA SER A 157 -14.06 -2.39 37.32
C SER A 157 -12.96 -1.49 36.71
N GLY A 158 -12.61 -0.33 37.24
CA GLY A 158 -12.95 0.34 38.49
C GLY A 158 -12.22 1.69 38.59
N LYS A 159 -12.82 2.60 39.35
CA LYS A 159 -12.38 3.92 39.84
C LYS A 159 -10.90 4.34 39.66
N GLY A 160 -10.74 5.58 39.19
CA GLY A 160 -10.00 6.63 39.91
C GLY A 160 -8.73 7.15 39.25
N SER A 161 -8.79 8.36 38.67
CA SER A 161 -8.27 9.57 39.33
C SER A 161 -8.15 10.72 38.34
N THR A 162 -8.61 11.87 38.83
CA THR A 162 -8.62 13.18 38.21
C THR A 162 -7.22 13.77 38.10
N SER A 163 -6.94 14.44 36.98
CA SER A 163 -6.01 15.58 36.97
C SER A 163 -6.49 16.61 35.96
N ALA A 164 -6.57 17.85 36.45
CA ALA A 164 -7.14 19.01 35.83
C ALA A 164 -6.38 19.44 34.58
N ASN A 165 -7.08 20.07 33.64
CA ASN A 165 -6.47 21.12 32.84
C ASN A 165 -7.37 22.36 32.85
N ILE A 166 -6.74 23.44 33.29
CA ILE A 166 -7.26 24.78 33.47
C ILE A 166 -7.24 25.46 32.10
N GLY A 167 -8.33 26.16 31.74
CA GLY A 167 -8.27 27.28 30.81
C GLY A 167 -9.23 27.25 29.61
N ASN A 168 -10.54 27.39 29.84
CA ASN A 168 -11.45 27.91 28.80
C ASN A 168 -11.84 29.34 29.17
N ALA A 169 -11.09 30.30 28.63
CA ALA A 169 -11.49 31.71 28.62
C ALA A 169 -12.42 31.94 27.43
N TYR A 170 -13.70 32.18 27.71
CA TYR A 170 -14.61 32.81 26.76
C TYR A 170 -14.23 34.30 26.64
N GLY A 171 -14.00 34.76 25.42
CA GLY A 171 -13.75 36.17 25.09
C GLY A 171 -14.13 36.46 23.65
N ALA A 172 -15.01 37.44 23.48
CA ALA A 172 -15.69 37.82 22.25
C ALA A 172 -14.80 38.51 21.20
N ALA A 173 -14.94 38.13 19.93
CA ALA A 173 -15.00 39.00 18.74
C ALA A 173 -15.13 38.11 17.50
N GLY A 174 -16.19 38.31 16.71
CA GLY A 174 -16.41 37.59 15.48
C GLY A 174 -15.39 37.97 14.40
N VAL A 175 -14.79 36.96 13.79
CA VAL A 175 -14.63 36.83 12.34
C VAL A 175 -14.62 35.32 12.03
N VAL A 176 -15.58 34.89 11.22
CA VAL A 176 -15.54 33.57 10.58
C VAL A 176 -14.51 33.63 9.45
N SER A 177 -13.28 33.21 9.73
CA SER A 177 -12.28 32.99 8.66
C SER A 177 -12.34 31.52 8.24
N ALA A 178 -13.30 31.21 7.38
CA ALA A 178 -13.24 30.07 6.49
C ALA A 178 -12.16 30.34 5.43
N ALA A 179 -10.89 30.10 5.77
CA ALA A 179 -9.75 29.89 4.87
C ALA A 179 -8.43 30.04 5.65
N GLN A 180 -8.18 29.19 6.66
CA GLN A 180 -6.85 28.97 7.24
C GLN A 180 -6.95 27.84 8.27
N GLY A 181 -7.01 26.61 7.78
CA GLY A 181 -7.03 25.41 8.63
C GLY A 181 -6.16 24.25 8.13
N VAL A 182 -5.46 24.40 7.00
CA VAL A 182 -4.67 23.32 6.39
C VAL A 182 -3.18 23.38 6.78
N THR A 183 -2.75 24.31 7.63
CA THR A 183 -1.31 24.54 7.89
C THR A 183 -0.83 24.20 9.31
N ASN A 184 -1.59 23.46 10.11
CA ASN A 184 -1.11 22.97 11.42
C ASN A 184 -1.58 21.55 11.79
N GLN A 185 -1.72 20.67 10.79
CA GLN A 185 -1.86 19.25 11.10
C GLN A 185 -0.45 18.66 11.23
N GLN A 186 0.01 18.53 12.46
CA GLN A 186 1.35 18.05 12.81
C GLN A 186 1.63 16.71 12.13
N ALA A 187 2.80 16.59 11.48
CA ALA A 187 3.22 15.37 10.81
C ALA A 187 3.24 14.19 11.79
N TYR A 188 2.73 13.04 11.36
CA TYR A 188 2.68 11.83 12.18
C TYR A 188 2.95 10.58 11.34
N VAL A 189 3.14 9.44 12.00
CA VAL A 189 3.45 8.16 11.36
C VAL A 189 2.36 7.15 11.69
N VAL A 190 1.95 6.39 10.68
CA VAL A 190 0.95 5.33 10.75
C VAL A 190 1.63 3.99 10.50
N SER A 191 1.55 3.07 11.46
CA SER A 191 1.91 1.67 11.23
C SER A 191 0.73 0.87 10.66
N ASP A 192 1.03 -0.10 9.80
CA ASP A 192 0.17 -1.21 9.42
C ASP A 192 -0.15 -2.18 10.58
N THR A 193 0.71 -2.24 11.61
CA THR A 193 0.57 -3.13 12.76
C THR A 193 0.51 -2.35 14.06
N THR A 194 -0.71 -2.18 14.58
CA THR A 194 -0.97 -1.47 15.84
C THR A 194 -1.38 -2.38 16.99
N VAL A 195 -1.59 -3.67 16.72
CA VAL A 195 -1.96 -4.67 17.73
C VAL A 195 -0.71 -5.37 18.23
N ASN A 196 -0.65 -5.63 19.54
CA ASN A 196 0.43 -6.41 20.12
C ASN A 196 0.36 -7.85 19.63
N PHE A 197 1.50 -8.42 19.26
CA PHE A 197 1.54 -9.78 18.75
C PHE A 197 2.76 -10.53 19.22
N THR A 198 2.77 -11.83 18.94
CA THR A 198 3.88 -12.71 19.32
C THR A 198 4.65 -13.12 18.06
N LEU A 199 5.98 -12.99 18.09
CA LEU A 199 6.86 -13.35 16.99
C LEU A 199 7.78 -14.48 17.45
N LYS A 200 7.78 -15.59 16.71
CA LYS A 200 8.62 -16.75 17.01
C LYS A 200 10.10 -16.34 16.95
N ARG A 201 10.90 -16.79 17.93
CA ARG A 201 12.35 -16.53 17.93
C ARG A 201 13.01 -16.99 16.62
N GLY A 202 13.86 -16.15 16.06
CA GLY A 202 14.55 -16.36 14.78
C GLY A 202 13.72 -15.98 13.55
N SER A 203 12.43 -15.69 13.70
CA SER A 203 11.59 -15.19 12.62
C SER A 203 11.69 -13.67 12.47
N ALA A 204 11.32 -13.18 11.30
CA ALA A 204 11.28 -11.76 10.98
C ALA A 204 9.87 -11.30 10.64
N TYR A 205 9.59 -10.02 10.87
CA TYR A 205 8.34 -9.37 10.50
C TYR A 205 8.63 -8.03 9.82
N CYS A 206 7.90 -7.69 8.76
CA CYS A 206 8.04 -6.42 8.07
C CYS A 206 6.91 -5.47 8.47
N PHE A 207 7.27 -4.33 9.04
CA PHE A 207 6.37 -3.22 9.29
C PHE A 207 6.34 -2.27 8.11
N LYS A 208 5.15 -1.75 7.81
CA LYS A 208 4.96 -0.58 6.96
C LYS A 208 4.62 0.64 7.80
N MET A 209 5.40 1.71 7.63
CA MET A 209 5.26 2.99 8.33
C MET A 209 4.97 4.09 7.32
N THR A 210 3.74 4.60 7.31
CA THR A 210 3.30 5.68 6.42
C THR A 210 3.44 7.02 7.11
N VAL A 211 4.20 7.96 6.53
CA VAL A 211 4.27 9.34 7.02
C VAL A 211 3.08 10.13 6.46
N VAL A 212 2.33 10.78 7.35
CA VAL A 212 1.17 11.59 7.01
C VAL A 212 1.43 13.04 7.39
N ASN A 213 1.09 13.97 6.49
CA ASN A 213 1.27 15.43 6.65
C ASN A 213 2.73 15.88 6.90
N GLY A 214 3.71 15.01 6.65
CA GLY A 214 5.14 15.30 6.77
C GLY A 214 5.85 15.08 5.44
N ASN A 215 5.64 15.98 4.47
CA ASN A 215 6.26 15.87 3.15
C ASN A 215 7.79 15.75 3.29
N ASN A 216 8.36 14.67 2.74
CA ASN A 216 9.79 14.32 2.82
C ASN A 216 10.39 14.13 4.23
N MET A 217 9.57 14.02 5.28
CA MET A 217 10.09 13.70 6.61
C MET A 217 10.41 12.20 6.70
N VAL A 218 11.63 11.87 7.16
CA VAL A 218 12.04 10.48 7.37
C VAL A 218 11.74 10.08 8.82
N PRO A 219 10.93 9.04 9.06
CA PRO A 219 10.68 8.54 10.40
C PRO A 219 11.88 7.73 10.90
N GLY A 220 12.36 8.03 12.11
CA GLY A 220 13.29 7.17 12.82
C GLY A 220 12.53 5.97 13.39
N PHE A 221 12.89 4.75 13.01
CA PHE A 221 12.28 3.51 13.49
C PHE A 221 13.15 2.88 14.57
N THR A 222 12.60 2.64 15.76
CA THR A 222 13.34 2.12 16.92
C THR A 222 12.52 1.09 17.69
N VAL A 223 13.22 0.31 18.51
CA VAL A 223 12.62 -0.66 19.44
C VAL A 223 13.05 -0.34 20.86
N GLY A 224 12.19 -0.64 21.84
CA GLY A 224 12.48 -0.38 23.25
C GLY A 224 13.67 -1.17 23.80
N ASN A 225 13.90 -2.39 23.29
CA ASN A 225 15.03 -3.23 23.64
C ASN A 225 15.63 -3.90 22.38
N GLY A 226 16.83 -3.47 22.00
CA GLY A 226 17.56 -3.94 20.83
C GLY A 226 18.13 -5.37 20.96
N ASP A 227 18.13 -5.97 22.14
CA ASP A 227 18.52 -7.38 22.33
C ASP A 227 17.35 -8.34 22.11
N VAL A 228 16.11 -7.82 22.21
CA VAL A 228 14.88 -8.58 21.96
C VAL A 228 14.50 -8.54 20.49
N LEU A 229 14.58 -7.36 19.86
CA LEU A 229 14.38 -7.16 18.42
C LEU A 229 15.56 -6.44 17.78
N LYS A 230 16.04 -6.93 16.63
CA LYS A 230 16.93 -6.17 15.74
C LYS A 230 16.12 -5.57 14.60
N THR A 231 16.44 -4.35 14.17
CA THR A 231 15.70 -3.62 13.12
C THR A 231 16.56 -3.43 11.88
N GLN A 232 15.95 -3.49 10.70
CA GLN A 232 16.59 -3.26 9.40
C GLN A 232 15.65 -2.45 8.52
N PHE A 233 16.15 -1.37 7.90
CA PHE A 233 15.40 -0.67 6.86
C PHE A 233 15.41 -1.48 5.56
N VAL A 234 14.27 -1.56 4.88
CA VAL A 234 14.09 -2.39 3.68
C VAL A 234 13.94 -1.50 2.44
N ALA A 235 12.93 -0.64 2.42
CA ALA A 235 12.62 0.17 1.25
C ALA A 235 11.76 1.39 1.62
N LYS A 236 11.73 2.38 0.73
CA LYS A 236 10.78 3.50 0.77
C LYS A 236 10.02 3.52 -0.56
N ILE A 237 8.69 3.61 -0.48
CA ILE A 237 7.80 3.73 -1.63
C ILE A 237 6.84 4.87 -1.35
N GLY A 238 7.00 6.01 -2.02
CA GLY A 238 6.23 7.23 -1.71
C GLY A 238 6.44 7.68 -0.26
N ASN A 239 5.36 7.74 0.53
CA ASN A 239 5.40 8.07 1.96
C ASN A 239 5.48 6.83 2.88
N ASP A 240 5.55 5.63 2.30
CA ASP A 240 5.63 4.37 3.05
C ASP A 240 7.08 3.93 3.23
N TYR A 241 7.43 3.60 4.46
CA TYR A 241 8.75 3.13 4.88
C TYR A 241 8.62 1.71 5.42
N TYR A 242 9.38 0.77 4.84
CA TYR A 242 9.35 -0.63 5.21
C TYR A 242 10.54 -0.96 6.11
N TYR A 243 10.25 -1.54 7.28
CA TYR A 243 11.26 -1.94 8.26
C TYR A 243 11.05 -3.40 8.62
N ARG A 244 12.11 -4.20 8.52
CA ARG A 244 12.11 -5.57 8.99
C ARG A 244 12.63 -5.62 10.42
N VAL A 245 11.94 -6.36 11.28
CA VAL A 245 12.41 -6.71 12.62
C VAL A 245 12.72 -8.19 12.71
N TYR A 246 13.76 -8.55 13.45
CA TYR A 246 14.16 -9.93 13.72
C TYR A 246 14.02 -10.24 15.21
N ALA A 247 13.34 -11.33 15.54
CA ALA A 247 13.18 -11.82 16.90
C ALA A 247 14.46 -12.50 17.41
N THR A 248 15.25 -11.82 18.25
CA THR A 248 16.51 -12.34 18.81
C THR A 248 16.43 -12.69 20.30
N GLY A 249 15.48 -12.09 21.02
CA GLY A 249 15.27 -12.28 22.45
C GLY A 249 14.88 -13.70 22.87
N THR A 250 14.84 -13.93 24.19
CA THR A 250 14.33 -15.18 24.76
C THR A 250 12.80 -15.22 24.75
N PRO A 251 12.18 -16.41 24.61
CA PRO A 251 10.73 -16.57 24.73
C PRO A 251 10.18 -15.92 26.01
N GLY A 252 9.08 -15.18 25.88
CA GLY A 252 8.45 -14.41 26.96
C GLY A 252 8.97 -12.97 27.14
N GLN A 253 10.09 -12.59 26.52
CA GLN A 253 10.52 -11.19 26.48
C GLN A 253 9.64 -10.38 25.53
N SER A 254 9.35 -9.13 25.88
CA SER A 254 8.52 -8.22 25.09
C SER A 254 9.17 -6.85 24.95
N THR A 255 9.05 -6.23 23.78
CA THR A 255 9.55 -4.87 23.52
C THR A 255 8.58 -4.08 22.66
N GLY A 256 8.49 -2.76 22.89
CA GLY A 256 7.74 -1.85 22.04
C GLY A 256 8.45 -1.55 20.72
N VAL A 257 7.66 -1.27 19.68
CA VAL A 257 8.09 -0.73 18.39
C VAL A 257 7.64 0.73 18.30
N TYR A 258 8.55 1.61 17.90
CA TYR A 258 8.35 3.05 17.94
C TYR A 258 8.79 3.73 16.64
N THR A 259 8.16 4.84 16.32
CA THR A 259 8.69 5.79 15.34
C THR A 259 8.80 7.20 15.91
N THR A 260 9.83 7.92 15.48
CA THR A 260 10.08 9.31 15.87
C THR A 260 10.27 10.16 14.63
N LEU A 261 9.47 11.22 14.48
CA LEU A 261 9.69 12.22 13.46
C LEU A 261 10.62 13.33 13.99
N PRO A 262 11.41 14.00 13.14
CA PRO A 262 12.24 15.14 13.55
C PRO A 262 11.45 16.16 14.39
N GLY A 263 11.98 16.52 15.56
CA GLY A 263 11.35 17.47 16.49
C GLY A 263 10.15 16.95 17.28
N ASN A 264 9.76 15.67 17.14
CA ASN A 264 8.63 15.06 17.84
C ASN A 264 9.08 14.03 18.88
N ALA A 265 8.22 13.76 19.87
CA ALA A 265 8.42 12.65 20.80
C ALA A 265 8.21 11.29 20.11
N PRO A 266 8.89 10.22 20.55
CA PRO A 266 8.68 8.87 20.01
C PRO A 266 7.23 8.39 20.23
N VAL A 267 6.63 7.84 19.18
CA VAL A 267 5.27 7.26 19.20
C VAL A 267 5.36 5.74 19.18
N LYS A 268 4.71 5.08 20.14
CA LYS A 268 4.62 3.61 20.21
C LYS A 268 3.50 3.11 19.30
N HIS A 269 3.78 2.09 18.47
CA HIS A 269 2.79 1.48 17.57
C HIS A 269 2.23 0.18 18.13
N CYS A 270 3.09 -0.71 18.61
CA CYS A 270 2.71 -1.98 19.20
C CYS A 270 3.82 -2.50 20.13
N ALA A 271 3.56 -3.62 20.78
CA ALA A 271 4.54 -4.43 21.47
C ALA A 271 4.63 -5.82 20.84
N VAL A 272 5.85 -6.31 20.68
CA VAL A 272 6.14 -7.64 20.15
C VAL A 272 6.71 -8.49 21.27
N THR A 273 6.07 -9.63 21.52
CA THR A 273 6.53 -10.63 22.49
C THR A 273 7.19 -11.78 21.74
N ILE A 274 8.29 -12.31 22.26
CA ILE A 274 8.95 -13.45 21.65
C ILE A 274 8.25 -14.74 22.07
N ALA A 275 7.86 -15.57 21.10
CA ALA A 275 7.41 -16.96 21.30
C ALA A 275 8.59 -17.94 21.22
#